data_AF-A0A959M0W4-F1
#
_entry.id   AF-A0A959M0W4-F1
#
_cell.length_a   1.000
_cell.length_b   1.000
_cell.length_c   1.000
_cell.angle_alpha   90.00
_cell.angle_beta   90.00
_cell.angle_gamma   90.00
#
_symmetry.space_group_name_H-M   'P 1'
#
loop_
_entity.id
_entity.type
_entity.pdbx_description
1 polymer ?
#
loop_
_entity_poly.entity_id
_entity_poly.type
_entity_poly.pdbx_seq_one_letter_code
_entity_poly.pdbx_strand_id
1 'polypeptide(L)'
;NLKFVSAPNKFEALAAHDAIVEASGVMKTLAASLMKIANDIRWLGSGPRCGIGELNLPANEPGSSIMPGKVNPTQSEAMTMVCAQVMGNDATINFSGASGNFELNVFKPVMIFNLLQSIRLISDACESFTDNCVIGIEANEVNIKKHLTNSLMLVTALNPHVGYDNAAKIAKKAHA
;
A
#
# COMPACT_ATOMS: atom_id res chain seq x y z
N ASN A 1 -23.87 -18.69 5.62
CA ASN A 1 -24.15 -18.67 7.07
C ASN A 1 -22.86 -18.78 7.85
N LEU A 2 -22.51 -17.73 8.60
CA LEU A 2 -21.41 -17.77 9.57
C LEU A 2 -21.92 -18.43 10.86
N LYS A 3 -21.08 -19.25 11.50
CA LYS A 3 -21.46 -20.03 12.69
C LYS A 3 -21.15 -19.22 13.95
N PHE A 4 -22.13 -18.50 14.47
CA PHE A 4 -22.00 -17.77 15.73
C PHE A 4 -22.09 -18.72 16.94
N VAL A 5 -21.26 -18.44 17.95
CA VAL A 5 -21.21 -19.20 19.21
C VAL A 5 -21.16 -18.24 20.40
N SER A 6 -21.58 -18.72 21.57
CA SER A 6 -21.57 -17.94 22.80
C SER A 6 -20.15 -17.86 23.37
N ALA A 7 -19.69 -16.67 23.77
CA ALA A 7 -18.37 -16.50 24.39
C ALA A 7 -18.20 -17.38 25.66
N PRO A 8 -17.07 -18.08 25.86
CA PRO A 8 -16.88 -18.93 27.03
C PRO A 8 -16.82 -18.12 28.34
N ASN A 9 -16.33 -16.88 28.28
CA ASN A 9 -16.30 -15.95 29.41
C ASN A 9 -17.14 -14.70 29.09
N LYS A 10 -18.16 -14.41 29.92
CA LYS A 10 -19.05 -13.26 29.74
C LYS A 10 -18.49 -11.96 30.32
N PHE A 11 -17.63 -12.06 31.32
CA PHE A 11 -16.99 -10.91 31.94
C PHE A 11 -16.01 -10.28 30.95
N GLU A 12 -15.16 -11.09 30.31
CA GLU A 12 -14.21 -10.62 29.28
C GLU A 12 -14.96 -9.95 28.11
N ALA A 13 -16.00 -10.59 27.58
CA ALA A 13 -16.77 -10.07 26.44
C ALA A 13 -17.49 -8.71 26.71
N LEU A 14 -17.66 -8.34 27.99
CA LEU A 14 -18.27 -7.07 28.39
C LEU A 14 -17.21 -6.03 28.79
N ALA A 15 -16.23 -6.45 29.59
CA ALA A 15 -15.18 -5.63 30.17
C ALA A 15 -14.13 -5.18 29.14
N ALA A 16 -13.95 -5.94 28.06
CA ALA A 16 -12.96 -5.68 27.02
C ALA A 16 -13.53 -5.96 25.61
N HIS A 17 -12.76 -5.54 24.61
CA HIS A 17 -13.09 -5.70 23.20
C HIS A 17 -11.84 -6.11 22.40
N ASP A 18 -11.11 -7.08 22.93
CA ASP A 18 -9.80 -7.51 22.42
C ASP A 18 -9.91 -8.04 20.99
N ALA A 19 -10.99 -8.76 20.67
CA ALA A 19 -11.25 -9.21 19.30
C ALA A 19 -11.40 -8.05 18.28
N ILE A 20 -11.91 -6.89 18.71
CA ILE A 20 -12.00 -5.68 17.85
C ILE A 20 -10.62 -5.05 17.68
N VAL A 21 -9.81 -5.02 18.74
CA VAL A 21 -8.42 -4.54 18.68
C VAL A 21 -7.58 -5.44 17.76
N GLU A 22 -7.72 -6.75 17.87
CA GLU A 22 -7.05 -7.72 17.00
C GLU A 22 -7.46 -7.55 15.53
N ALA A 23 -8.76 -7.50 15.26
CA ALA A 23 -9.28 -7.28 13.91
C ALA A 23 -8.76 -5.96 13.31
N SER A 24 -8.73 -4.88 14.10
CA SER A 24 -8.14 -3.61 13.70
C SER A 24 -6.65 -3.74 13.35
N GLY A 25 -5.88 -4.47 14.17
CA GLY A 25 -4.46 -4.73 13.91
C GLY A 25 -4.20 -5.47 12.58
N VAL A 26 -5.10 -6.38 12.20
CA VAL A 26 -5.09 -7.04 10.89
C VAL A 26 -5.39 -6.04 9.78
N MET A 27 -6.40 -5.19 9.94
CA MET A 27 -6.73 -4.14 8.96
C MET A 27 -5.58 -3.15 8.75
N LYS A 28 -4.90 -2.74 9.83
CA LYS A 28 -3.70 -1.88 9.77
C LYS A 28 -2.55 -2.57 9.02
N THR A 29 -2.36 -3.87 9.23
CA THR A 29 -1.35 -4.65 8.48
C THR A 29 -1.67 -4.67 6.99
N LEU A 30 -2.93 -4.91 6.62
CA LEU A 30 -3.39 -4.83 5.24
C LEU A 30 -3.18 -3.44 4.63
N ALA A 31 -3.51 -2.38 5.36
CA ALA A 31 -3.28 -1.00 4.93
C ALA A 31 -1.79 -0.71 4.66
N ALA A 32 -0.87 -1.26 5.46
CA ALA A 32 0.57 -1.12 5.21
C ALA A 32 0.99 -1.80 3.90
N SER A 33 0.46 -2.99 3.60
CA SER A 33 0.72 -3.69 2.35
C SER A 33 0.17 -2.92 1.14
N LEU A 34 -1.08 -2.44 1.23
CA LEU A 34 -1.72 -1.67 0.15
C LEU A 34 -1.01 -0.33 -0.09
N MET A 35 -0.59 0.35 0.97
CA MET A 35 0.20 1.58 0.89
C MET A 35 1.48 1.36 0.08
N LYS A 36 2.23 0.28 0.35
CA LYS A 36 3.44 -0.06 -0.41
C LYS A 36 3.11 -0.31 -1.88
N ILE A 37 2.11 -1.15 -2.17
CA ILE A 37 1.72 -1.48 -3.55
C ILE A 37 1.34 -0.23 -4.34
N ALA A 38 0.49 0.63 -3.79
CA ALA A 38 0.07 1.87 -4.45
C ALA A 38 1.24 2.85 -4.66
N ASN A 39 2.16 2.92 -3.70
CA ASN A 39 3.38 3.72 -3.81
C ASN A 39 4.30 3.24 -4.94
N ASP A 40 4.56 1.94 -5.03
CA ASP A 40 5.41 1.38 -6.07
C ASP A 40 4.80 1.65 -7.45
N ILE A 41 3.50 1.39 -7.62
CA ILE A 41 2.79 1.61 -8.90
C ILE A 41 2.89 3.07 -9.34
N ARG A 42 2.65 4.04 -8.44
CA ARG A 42 2.74 5.46 -8.81
C ARG A 42 4.16 5.91 -9.11
N TRP A 43 5.17 5.35 -8.45
CA TRP A 43 6.57 5.68 -8.72
C TRP A 43 7.04 5.07 -10.04
N LEU A 44 6.73 3.81 -10.30
CA LEU A 44 7.02 3.13 -11.56
C LEU A 44 6.30 3.81 -12.74
N GLY A 45 5.11 4.38 -12.52
CA GLY A 45 4.37 5.19 -13.48
C GLY A 45 4.77 6.67 -13.56
N SER A 46 5.78 7.12 -12.81
CA SER A 46 6.20 8.53 -12.82
C SER A 46 6.84 8.93 -14.16
N GLY A 47 6.48 10.11 -14.70
CA GLY A 47 6.99 10.56 -16.00
C GLY A 47 6.13 11.63 -16.65
N PRO A 48 5.95 11.64 -18.00
CA PRO A 48 6.41 10.62 -18.95
C PRO A 48 7.88 10.77 -19.41
N ARG A 49 8.52 11.92 -19.15
CA ARG A 49 9.91 12.19 -19.58
C ARG A 49 10.90 12.41 -18.44
N CYS A 50 10.41 12.78 -17.25
CA CYS A 50 11.23 13.18 -16.10
C CYS A 50 10.96 12.29 -14.87
N GLY A 51 10.86 10.97 -15.08
CA GLY A 51 10.58 9.99 -14.03
C GLY A 51 11.11 8.60 -14.39
N ILE A 52 10.62 7.57 -13.70
CA ILE A 52 11.00 6.17 -13.95
C ILE A 52 10.36 5.67 -15.26
N GLY A 53 9.05 5.82 -15.39
CA GLY A 53 8.30 5.54 -16.61
C GLY A 53 8.34 4.08 -17.08
N GLU A 54 8.41 3.13 -16.15
CA GLU A 54 8.39 1.69 -16.46
C GLU A 54 6.97 1.15 -16.61
N LEU A 55 5.98 1.78 -15.99
CA LEU A 55 4.56 1.44 -16.14
C LEU A 55 3.81 2.58 -16.81
N ASN A 56 2.88 2.22 -17.69
CA ASN A 56 1.83 3.12 -18.18
C ASN A 56 0.56 2.82 -17.38
N LEU A 57 0.03 3.84 -16.71
CA LEU A 57 -1.19 3.72 -15.90
C LEU A 57 -2.40 4.21 -16.70
N PRO A 58 -3.61 3.66 -16.47
CA PRO A 58 -4.83 4.14 -17.10
C PRO A 58 -5.08 5.64 -16.87
N ALA A 59 -5.49 6.34 -17.92
CA ALA A 59 -5.83 7.76 -17.87
C ALA A 59 -7.35 7.95 -17.69
N ASN A 60 -7.79 8.05 -16.43
CA ASN A 60 -9.22 8.13 -16.10
C ASN A 60 -9.77 9.56 -16.17
N GLU A 61 -8.95 10.56 -15.83
CA GLU A 61 -9.36 11.96 -15.83
C GLU A 61 -8.23 12.93 -16.24
N PRO A 62 -8.57 14.14 -16.71
CA PRO A 62 -7.59 15.21 -16.90
C PRO A 62 -6.94 15.60 -15.56
N GLY A 63 -5.61 15.50 -15.48
CA GLY A 63 -4.85 15.70 -14.25
C GLY A 63 -4.50 17.15 -13.92
N SER A 64 -4.81 18.11 -14.80
CA SER A 64 -4.56 19.54 -14.55
C SER A 64 -5.42 20.42 -15.47
N SER A 65 -5.96 21.50 -14.91
CA SER A 65 -6.66 22.54 -15.66
C SER A 65 -5.73 23.42 -16.50
N ILE A 66 -4.45 23.54 -16.12
CA ILE A 66 -3.46 24.43 -16.78
C ILE A 66 -2.45 23.67 -17.65
N MET A 67 -2.25 22.37 -17.43
CA MET A 67 -1.35 21.52 -18.21
C MET A 67 -2.14 20.51 -19.05
N PRO A 68 -2.55 20.86 -20.29
CA PRO A 68 -3.24 19.96 -21.20
C PRO A 68 -2.46 18.65 -21.40
N GLY A 69 -3.16 17.52 -21.31
CA GLY A 69 -2.59 16.18 -21.50
C GLY A 69 -1.85 15.62 -20.28
N LYS A 70 -1.76 16.35 -19.15
CA LYS A 70 -1.24 15.79 -17.90
C LYS A 70 -2.26 14.81 -17.31
N VAL A 71 -1.79 13.63 -16.90
CA VAL A 71 -2.55 12.59 -16.20
C VAL A 71 -1.83 12.28 -14.88
N ASN A 72 -2.58 12.06 -13.80
CA ASN A 72 -2.03 11.75 -12.47
C ASN A 72 -2.42 10.33 -12.04
N PRO A 73 -1.64 9.67 -11.17
CA PRO A 73 -1.97 8.36 -10.61
C PRO A 73 -3.01 8.47 -9.47
N THR A 74 -4.16 9.06 -9.76
CA THR A 74 -5.20 9.44 -8.76
C THR A 74 -5.72 8.26 -7.96
N GLN A 75 -5.83 7.08 -8.57
CA GLN A 75 -6.26 5.86 -7.88
C GLN A 75 -5.23 5.41 -6.84
N SER A 76 -3.93 5.54 -7.13
CA SER A 76 -2.88 5.29 -6.13
C SER A 76 -2.93 6.35 -5.02
N GLU A 77 -3.18 7.62 -5.35
CA GLU A 77 -3.32 8.69 -4.36
C GLU A 77 -4.47 8.41 -3.40
N ALA A 78 -5.65 8.04 -3.92
CA ALA A 78 -6.82 7.67 -3.14
C ALA A 78 -6.54 6.48 -2.21
N MET A 79 -5.91 5.41 -2.73
CA MET A 79 -5.51 4.25 -1.92
C MET A 79 -4.57 4.64 -0.77
N THR A 80 -3.57 5.48 -1.03
CA THR A 80 -2.63 5.93 0.02
C THR A 80 -3.31 6.77 1.11
N MET A 81 -4.28 7.62 0.75
CA MET A 81 -5.07 8.38 1.73
C MET A 81 -5.94 7.47 2.59
N VAL A 82 -6.61 6.47 1.98
CA VAL A 82 -7.40 5.46 2.71
C VAL A 82 -6.52 4.67 3.68
N CYS A 83 -5.33 4.24 3.25
CA CYS A 83 -4.41 3.51 4.11
C CYS A 83 -3.97 4.34 5.33
N ALA A 84 -3.71 5.64 5.14
CA ALA A 84 -3.39 6.55 6.24
C ALA A 84 -4.56 6.69 7.23
N GLN A 85 -5.81 6.79 6.72
CA GLN A 85 -7.01 6.86 7.57
C GLN A 85 -7.16 5.58 8.41
N VAL A 86 -6.96 4.40 7.81
CA VAL A 86 -7.06 3.12 8.52
C VAL A 86 -6.01 3.01 9.64
N MET A 87 -4.78 3.48 9.41
CA MET A 87 -3.74 3.52 10.45
C MET A 87 -4.13 4.47 11.61
N GLY A 88 -4.77 5.60 11.31
CA GLY A 88 -5.32 6.50 12.34
C GLY A 88 -6.47 5.87 13.13
N ASN A 89 -7.39 5.20 12.44
CA ASN A 89 -8.52 4.48 13.04
C ASN A 89 -8.02 3.38 13.99
N ASP A 90 -6.98 2.64 13.60
CA ASP A 90 -6.34 1.63 14.44
C ASP A 90 -5.76 2.22 15.72
N ALA A 91 -5.09 3.37 15.64
CA ALA A 91 -4.61 4.08 16.83
C ALA A 91 -5.77 4.42 17.77
N THR A 92 -6.88 4.97 17.25
CA THR A 92 -8.08 5.26 18.05
C THR A 92 -8.67 4.02 18.70
N ILE A 93 -8.74 2.89 17.99
CA ILE A 93 -9.25 1.61 18.50
C ILE A 93 -8.35 1.07 19.61
N ASN A 94 -7.04 1.13 19.46
CA ASN A 94 -6.09 0.67 20.48
C ASN A 94 -6.23 1.46 21.79
N PHE A 95 -6.28 2.80 21.73
CA PHE A 95 -6.50 3.63 22.92
C PHE A 95 -7.86 3.35 23.58
N SER A 96 -8.90 3.17 22.78
CA SER A 96 -10.25 2.87 23.25
C SER A 96 -10.36 1.49 23.90
N GLY A 97 -9.72 0.47 23.32
CA GLY A 97 -9.67 -0.88 23.84
C GLY A 97 -9.00 -0.96 25.22
N ALA A 98 -7.93 -0.20 25.41
CA ALA A 98 -7.19 -0.13 26.67
C ALA A 98 -7.91 0.69 27.78
N SER A 99 -8.98 1.41 27.45
CA SER A 99 -9.69 2.32 28.37
C SER A 99 -10.87 1.69 29.11
N GLY A 100 -10.92 0.36 29.21
CA GLY A 100 -11.95 -0.35 29.98
C GLY A 100 -11.78 -0.16 31.49
N ASN A 101 -12.90 -0.07 32.23
CA ASN A 101 -12.89 0.01 33.69
C ASN A 101 -13.79 -1.06 34.29
N PHE A 102 -13.18 -1.94 35.11
CA PHE A 102 -13.87 -3.01 35.81
C PHE A 102 -14.73 -3.88 34.87
N GLU A 103 -16.04 -3.97 35.09
CA GLU A 103 -16.92 -4.90 34.38
C GLU A 103 -17.34 -4.45 32.96
N LEU A 104 -17.01 -3.22 32.54
CA LEU A 104 -17.48 -2.69 31.25
C LEU A 104 -16.51 -1.71 30.59
N ASN A 105 -16.15 -1.98 29.34
CA ASN A 105 -15.57 -0.95 28.47
C ASN A 105 -16.68 -0.12 27.81
N VAL A 106 -16.71 1.19 28.08
CA VAL A 106 -17.76 2.13 27.58
C VAL A 106 -17.41 2.80 26.24
N PHE A 107 -16.23 2.54 25.68
CA PHE A 107 -15.78 3.08 24.39
C PHE A 107 -16.30 2.29 23.18
N LYS A 108 -17.30 1.41 23.37
CA LYS A 108 -17.86 0.54 22.32
C LYS A 108 -18.24 1.28 21.03
N PRO A 109 -18.94 2.44 21.08
CA PRO A 109 -19.37 3.14 19.86
C PRO A 109 -18.20 3.60 18.99
N VAL A 110 -17.16 4.19 19.59
CA VAL A 110 -16.00 4.68 18.83
C VAL A 110 -15.17 3.53 18.26
N MET A 111 -15.05 2.41 18.98
CA MET A 111 -14.34 1.23 18.49
C MET A 111 -15.02 0.63 17.25
N ILE A 112 -16.32 0.34 17.33
CA ILE A 112 -17.01 -0.31 16.22
C ILE A 112 -17.17 0.63 15.02
N PHE A 113 -17.37 1.92 15.24
CA PHE A 113 -17.42 2.92 14.16
C PHE A 113 -16.12 2.91 13.34
N ASN A 114 -14.97 3.00 14.01
CA ASN A 114 -13.67 3.04 13.35
C ASN A 114 -13.35 1.72 12.63
N LEU A 115 -13.74 0.58 13.20
CA LEU A 115 -13.52 -0.72 12.55
C LEU A 115 -14.38 -0.83 11.28
N LEU A 116 -15.68 -0.53 11.37
CA LEU A 116 -16.60 -0.59 10.22
C LEU A 116 -16.21 0.41 9.12
N GLN A 117 -15.79 1.62 9.50
CA GLN A 117 -15.27 2.60 8.55
C GLN A 117 -14.02 2.07 7.84
N SER A 118 -13.08 1.47 8.57
CA SER A 118 -11.85 0.92 7.99
C SER A 118 -12.12 -0.21 7.00
N ILE A 119 -13.05 -1.11 7.34
CA ILE A 119 -13.50 -2.19 6.44
C ILE A 119 -14.09 -1.59 5.17
N ARG A 120 -15.03 -0.64 5.31
CA ARG A 120 -15.71 -0.01 4.17
C ARG A 120 -14.73 0.71 3.25
N LEU A 121 -13.84 1.53 3.80
CA LEU A 121 -12.88 2.31 3.02
C LEU A 121 -11.91 1.40 2.26
N ILE A 122 -11.38 0.35 2.90
CA ILE A 122 -10.48 -0.59 2.23
C ILE A 122 -11.21 -1.36 1.13
N SER A 123 -12.43 -1.84 1.39
CA SER A 123 -13.22 -2.54 0.36
C SER A 123 -13.44 -1.67 -0.87
N ASP A 124 -14.00 -0.47 -0.68
CA ASP A 124 -14.30 0.45 -1.78
C ASP A 124 -13.02 0.88 -2.53
N ALA A 125 -11.92 1.13 -1.79
CA ALA A 125 -10.64 1.52 -2.40
C ALA A 125 -10.01 0.37 -3.18
N CYS A 126 -10.06 -0.87 -2.69
CA CYS A 126 -9.52 -2.04 -3.40
C CYS A 126 -10.28 -2.31 -4.70
N GLU A 127 -11.61 -2.23 -4.70
CA GLU A 127 -12.43 -2.35 -5.90
C GLU A 127 -12.09 -1.24 -6.90
N SER A 128 -12.14 0.03 -6.47
CA SER A 128 -11.81 1.18 -7.33
C SER A 128 -10.39 1.12 -7.88
N PHE A 129 -9.40 0.75 -7.07
CA PHE A 129 -8.01 0.63 -7.49
C PHE A 129 -7.81 -0.51 -8.48
N THR A 130 -8.55 -1.60 -8.31
CA THR A 130 -8.51 -2.73 -9.25
C THR A 130 -9.06 -2.30 -10.60
N ASP A 131 -10.30 -1.80 -10.62
CA ASP A 131 -11.04 -1.52 -11.85
C ASP A 131 -10.48 -0.34 -12.63
N ASN A 132 -9.99 0.69 -11.93
CA ASN A 132 -9.56 1.95 -12.56
C ASN A 132 -8.03 2.11 -12.63
N CYS A 133 -7.25 1.14 -12.16
CA CYS A 133 -5.79 1.20 -12.25
C CYS A 133 -5.20 -0.17 -12.61
N VAL A 134 -5.30 -1.15 -11.71
CA VAL A 134 -4.52 -2.41 -11.80
C VAL A 134 -4.80 -3.18 -13.10
N ILE A 135 -6.07 -3.32 -13.49
CA ILE A 135 -6.44 -4.13 -14.68
C ILE A 135 -5.93 -3.54 -16.01
N GLY A 136 -5.62 -2.24 -16.04
CA GLY A 136 -5.17 -1.53 -17.23
C GLY A 136 -3.70 -1.12 -17.19
N ILE A 137 -2.90 -1.63 -16.25
CA ILE A 137 -1.47 -1.37 -16.22
C ILE A 137 -0.80 -2.04 -17.42
N GLU A 138 -0.02 -1.27 -18.17
CA GLU A 138 0.84 -1.78 -19.25
C GLU A 138 2.31 -1.52 -18.95
N ALA A 139 3.18 -2.47 -19.30
CA ALA A 139 4.62 -2.29 -19.19
C ALA A 139 5.16 -1.43 -20.33
N ASN A 140 5.99 -0.44 -20.00
CA ASN A 140 6.76 0.30 -20.99
C ASN A 140 8.07 -0.43 -21.27
N GLU A 141 8.00 -1.45 -22.13
CA GLU A 141 9.14 -2.32 -22.44
C GLU A 141 10.36 -1.56 -22.97
N VAL A 142 10.13 -0.45 -23.69
CA VAL A 142 11.21 0.39 -24.21
C VAL A 142 12.00 1.02 -23.08
N ASN A 143 11.32 1.62 -22.09
CA ASN A 143 11.98 2.22 -20.94
C ASN A 143 12.60 1.16 -20.03
N ILE A 144 11.89 0.05 -19.77
CA ILE A 144 12.42 -1.07 -18.97
C ILE A 144 13.72 -1.60 -19.59
N LYS A 145 13.74 -1.86 -20.90
CA LYS A 145 14.94 -2.33 -21.60
C LYS A 145 16.07 -1.32 -21.53
N LYS A 146 15.76 -0.02 -21.70
CA LYS A 146 16.75 1.05 -21.59
C LYS A 146 17.37 1.10 -20.19
N HIS A 147 16.58 1.04 -19.14
CA HIS A 147 17.07 1.04 -17.75
C HIS A 147 17.93 -0.19 -17.46
N LEU A 148 17.49 -1.36 -17.92
CA LEU A 148 18.24 -2.62 -17.80
C LEU A 148 19.63 -2.50 -18.44
N THR A 149 19.71 -2.04 -19.69
CA THR A 149 20.98 -1.95 -20.42
C THR A 149 21.91 -0.86 -19.88
N ASN A 150 21.37 0.16 -19.22
CA ASN A 150 22.15 1.23 -18.59
C ASN A 150 22.59 0.88 -17.16
N SER A 151 22.13 -0.24 -16.59
CA SER A 151 22.46 -0.63 -15.23
C SER A 151 23.88 -1.17 -15.12
N LEU A 152 24.69 -0.54 -14.26
CA LEU A 152 26.01 -1.05 -13.90
C LEU A 152 25.95 -2.35 -13.09
N MET A 153 24.79 -2.69 -12.52
CA MET A 153 24.64 -3.88 -11.67
C MET A 153 24.61 -5.19 -12.46
N LEU A 154 24.47 -5.13 -13.80
CA LEU A 154 24.67 -6.29 -14.68
C LEU A 154 26.05 -6.93 -14.51
N VAL A 155 27.02 -6.14 -14.03
CA VAL A 155 28.37 -6.60 -13.71
C VAL A 155 28.40 -7.75 -12.69
N THR A 156 27.37 -7.86 -11.83
CA THR A 156 27.25 -8.93 -10.84
C THR A 156 27.24 -10.31 -11.50
N ALA A 157 26.62 -10.42 -12.68
CA ALA A 157 26.60 -11.64 -13.47
C ALA A 157 28.00 -12.06 -13.96
N LEU A 158 28.98 -11.13 -14.00
CA LEU A 158 30.35 -11.40 -14.39
C LEU A 158 31.21 -11.94 -13.24
N ASN A 159 30.78 -11.79 -11.97
CA ASN A 159 31.57 -12.21 -10.80
C ASN A 159 32.08 -13.66 -10.90
N PRO A 160 31.28 -14.67 -11.30
CA PRO A 160 31.75 -16.04 -11.42
C PRO A 160 32.75 -16.28 -12.55
N HIS A 161 32.83 -15.36 -13.52
CA HIS A 161 33.63 -15.54 -14.74
C HIS A 161 34.95 -14.77 -14.71
N VAL A 162 34.97 -13.60 -14.08
CA VAL A 162 36.17 -12.73 -14.05
C VAL A 162 36.67 -12.46 -12.64
N GLY A 163 35.96 -12.90 -11.61
CA GLY A 163 36.25 -12.57 -10.21
C GLY A 163 35.81 -11.16 -9.82
N TYR A 164 35.57 -10.98 -8.52
CA TYR A 164 35.02 -9.74 -7.96
C TYR A 164 35.83 -8.50 -8.31
N ASP A 165 37.16 -8.54 -8.16
CA ASP A 165 38.03 -7.39 -8.40
C ASP A 165 37.99 -6.90 -9.85
N ASN A 166 37.92 -7.83 -10.80
CA ASN A 166 37.84 -7.46 -12.22
C ASN A 166 36.45 -6.93 -12.58
N ALA A 167 35.39 -7.53 -12.04
CA ALA A 167 34.03 -7.01 -12.17
C ALA A 167 33.92 -5.58 -11.61
N ALA A 168 34.47 -5.33 -10.41
CA ALA A 168 34.50 -4.00 -9.81
C ALA A 168 35.27 -2.98 -10.68
N LYS A 169 36.40 -3.38 -11.29
CA LYS A 169 37.14 -2.53 -12.24
C LYS A 169 36.30 -2.19 -13.48
N ILE A 170 35.56 -3.15 -14.04
CA ILE A 170 34.67 -2.94 -15.18
C ILE A 170 33.60 -1.90 -14.82
N ALA A 171 32.90 -2.07 -13.69
CA ALA A 171 31.86 -1.14 -13.27
C ALA A 171 32.40 0.27 -12.99
N LYS A 172 33.56 0.38 -12.32
CA LYS A 172 34.21 1.67 -12.06
C LYS A 172 34.61 2.38 -13.35
N LYS A 173 35.11 1.64 -14.34
CA LYS A 173 35.46 2.18 -15.65
C LYS A 173 34.24 2.62 -16.47
N ALA A 174 33.12 1.92 -16.37
CA ALA A 174 31.88 2.29 -17.07
C ALA A 174 31.14 3.47 -16.41
N HIS A 175 31.37 3.72 -15.13
CA HIS A 175 30.79 4.86 -14.40
C HIS A 175 31.53 6.19 -14.66
N ALA A 176 32.87 6.12 -14.73
CA ALA A 176 33.75 7.27 -14.90
C ALA A 176 33.73 7.81 -16.34
#